data_AF-A0A2X0PPM1-F1
#
_entry.id   AF-A0A2X0PPM1-F1
#
_cell.length_a   1.000
_cell.length_b   1.000
_cell.length_c   1.000
_cell.angle_alpha   90.00
_cell.angle_beta   90.00
_cell.angle_gamma   90.00
#
_symmetry.space_group_name_H-M   'P 1'
#
loop_
_entity.id
_entity.type
_entity.pdbx_description
1 polymer ?
#
loop_
_entity_poly.entity_id
_entity_poly.type
_entity_poly.pdbx_seq_one_letter_code
_entity_poly.pdbx_strand_id
1 'polypeptide(L)'
;MGTELDVNRHRLQTIIVAFDKDSTLFQSKDLHKLYISLSTTFKELDRVDTIAEIIYGLSEDSYFKLRVFLGLTDTEDAEDYFVGLEEAIEAENIRGVNGEEVDKNFTKKFKEHLRLCCFQREFMTRVSRQATEISLEARKTSEIANKAAKNAEKTKNKIYSEFISILGIFTAISFLTMGSIQLLGTIFNDISHPNNKKLGYIMEAGGIYLLVLSLLIFVMFVGMKKVLGDEGKLWVILCLVLVVVSVISLIVFGIHLVG
;
A
#
# COMPACT_ATOMS: atom_id res chain seq x y z
N MET A 1 6.28 16.51 52.03
CA MET A 1 7.22 16.56 50.88
C MET A 1 6.50 16.61 49.53
N GLY A 2 5.35 15.94 49.34
CA GLY A 2 4.54 16.07 48.10
C GLY A 2 3.77 17.40 47.93
N THR A 3 3.38 18.05 49.03
CA THR A 3 2.53 19.26 49.01
C THR A 3 3.23 20.50 48.45
N GLU A 4 4.52 20.68 48.72
CA GLU A 4 5.28 21.86 48.28
C GLU A 4 5.66 21.77 46.80
N LEU A 5 5.90 20.54 46.31
CA LEU A 5 6.18 20.25 44.91
C LEU A 5 4.98 20.57 44.01
N ASP A 6 3.78 20.17 44.44
CA ASP A 6 2.54 20.37 43.69
C ASP A 6 2.12 21.84 43.64
N VAL A 7 2.30 22.57 44.75
CA VAL A 7 2.06 24.03 44.80
C VAL A 7 3.00 24.75 43.83
N ASN A 8 4.26 24.36 43.79
CA ASN A 8 5.26 24.93 42.90
C ASN A 8 5.02 24.59 41.42
N ARG A 9 4.58 23.36 41.12
CA ARG A 9 4.12 22.96 39.77
C ARG A 9 2.91 23.80 39.33
N HIS A 10 1.93 24.00 40.21
CA HIS A 10 0.75 24.81 39.89
C HIS A 10 1.13 26.26 39.58
N ARG A 11 2.01 26.87 40.38
CA ARG A 11 2.53 28.23 40.12
C ARG A 11 3.26 28.32 38.78
N LEU A 12 4.10 27.34 38.48
CA LEU A 12 4.82 27.24 37.20
C LEU A 12 3.85 27.14 36.01
N GLN A 13 2.81 26.31 36.14
CA GLN A 13 1.76 26.17 35.13
C GLN A 13 0.97 27.47 34.95
N THR A 14 0.61 28.16 36.02
CA THR A 14 -0.07 29.46 35.97
C THR A 14 0.78 30.50 35.22
N ILE A 15 2.09 30.55 35.50
CA ILE A 15 3.02 31.47 34.81
C ILE A 15 3.12 31.13 33.32
N ILE A 16 3.35 29.86 32.98
CA ILE A 16 3.52 29.42 31.58
C ILE A 16 2.23 29.66 30.77
N VAL A 17 1.06 29.42 31.35
CA VAL A 17 -0.23 29.68 30.68
C VAL A 17 -0.51 31.18 30.55
N ALA A 18 0.02 32.01 31.46
CA ALA A 18 -0.12 33.46 31.38
C ALA A 18 0.81 34.12 30.35
N PHE A 19 1.81 33.40 29.83
CA PHE A 19 2.69 33.85 28.75
C PHE A 19 1.98 33.80 27.39
N ASP A 20 1.13 34.79 27.18
CA ASP A 20 0.37 35.01 25.96
C ASP A 20 0.50 36.49 25.58
N LYS A 21 0.98 36.76 24.37
CA LYS A 21 1.13 38.11 23.80
C LYS A 21 -0.18 38.90 23.87
N ASP A 22 -1.29 38.24 23.62
CA ASP A 22 -2.60 38.87 23.49
C ASP A 22 -3.29 39.06 24.85
N SER A 23 -2.68 38.56 25.93
CA SER A 23 -3.20 38.63 27.28
C SER A 23 -2.59 39.78 28.07
N THR A 24 -3.40 40.59 28.74
CA THR A 24 -2.90 41.60 29.68
C THR A 24 -2.35 40.99 30.98
N LEU A 25 -2.52 39.68 31.19
CA LEU A 25 -2.09 38.99 32.39
C LEU A 25 -0.57 39.02 32.59
N PHE A 26 0.22 39.01 31.50
CA PHE A 26 1.68 39.06 31.62
C PHE A 26 2.19 40.43 32.09
N GLN A 27 1.40 41.50 31.92
CA GLN A 27 1.72 42.85 32.42
C GLN A 27 1.26 43.06 33.88
N SER A 28 0.59 42.07 34.48
CA SER A 28 0.05 42.22 35.83
C SER A 28 1.16 42.17 36.88
N LYS A 29 1.14 43.13 37.81
CA LYS A 29 2.08 43.18 38.95
C LYS A 29 2.02 41.93 39.82
N ASP A 30 0.87 41.27 39.89
CA ASP A 30 0.69 40.04 40.65
C ASP A 30 1.42 38.86 40.00
N LEU A 31 1.41 38.76 38.66
CA LEU A 31 2.20 37.77 37.94
C LEU A 31 3.70 38.04 38.08
N HIS A 32 4.13 39.31 37.99
CA HIS A 32 5.54 39.68 38.22
C HIS A 32 6.02 39.28 39.62
N LYS A 33 5.22 39.57 40.66
CA LYS A 33 5.52 39.15 42.05
C LYS A 33 5.60 37.64 42.20
N LEU A 34 4.69 36.91 41.54
CA LEU A 34 4.67 35.44 41.54
C LEU A 34 5.90 34.87 40.83
N TYR A 35 6.29 35.45 39.70
CA TYR A 35 7.50 35.08 38.95
C TYR A 35 8.77 35.29 39.78
N ILE A 36 8.90 36.44 40.45
CA ILE A 36 10.05 36.73 41.32
C ILE A 36 10.10 35.75 42.50
N SER A 37 8.96 35.49 43.15
CA SER A 37 8.88 34.49 44.23
C SER A 37 9.20 33.07 43.76
N LEU A 38 8.89 32.74 42.50
CA LEU A 38 9.31 31.48 41.90
C LEU A 38 10.83 31.44 41.70
N SER A 39 11.42 32.54 41.20
CA SER A 39 12.87 32.62 40.91
C SER A 39 13.75 32.37 42.14
N THR A 40 13.30 32.80 43.31
CA THR A 40 14.01 32.61 44.58
C THR A 40 13.78 31.25 45.23
N THR A 41 12.59 30.67 45.02
CA THR A 41 12.23 29.34 45.51
C THR A 41 12.87 28.24 44.64
N PHE A 42 13.09 28.51 43.35
CA PHE A 42 13.70 27.60 42.37
C PHE A 42 15.14 27.99 42.00
N LYS A 43 15.96 28.35 42.98
CA LYS A 43 17.39 28.67 42.75
C LYS A 43 18.16 27.54 42.06
N GLU A 44 17.73 26.29 42.23
CA GLU A 44 18.24 25.12 41.51
C GLU A 44 17.19 24.60 40.54
N LEU A 45 17.00 25.32 39.44
CA LEU A 45 16.19 24.87 38.31
C LEU A 45 16.92 23.76 37.52
N ASP A 46 17.27 22.66 38.19
CA ASP A 46 17.81 21.44 37.55
C ASP A 46 16.68 20.50 37.07
N ARG A 47 15.42 20.97 37.18
CA ARG A 47 14.19 20.18 37.02
C ARG A 47 13.49 20.51 35.70
N VAL A 48 14.24 20.37 34.60
CA VAL A 48 13.75 20.54 33.22
C VAL A 48 12.48 19.72 32.97
N ASP A 49 12.39 18.55 33.60
CA ASP A 49 11.28 17.60 33.46
C ASP A 49 9.92 18.20 33.78
N THR A 50 9.82 19.05 34.82
CA THR A 50 8.53 19.64 35.21
C THR A 50 8.06 20.68 34.19
N ILE A 51 8.98 21.44 33.60
CA ILE A 51 8.69 22.40 32.52
C ILE A 51 8.27 21.64 31.27
N ALA A 52 9.01 20.57 30.92
CA ALA A 52 8.71 19.73 29.78
C ALA A 52 7.33 19.09 29.88
N GLU A 53 6.98 18.50 31.04
CA GLU A 53 5.65 17.93 31.28
C GLU A 53 4.52 18.94 31.07
N ILE A 54 4.67 20.17 31.57
CA ILE A 54 3.68 21.23 31.38
C ILE A 54 3.58 21.58 29.89
N ILE A 55 4.71 21.87 29.23
CA ILE A 55 4.74 22.29 27.82
C ILE A 55 4.19 21.19 26.92
N TYR A 56 4.50 19.92 27.17
CA TYR A 56 4.01 18.79 26.38
C TYR A 56 2.52 18.54 26.59
N GLY A 57 1.99 18.87 27.78
CA GLY A 57 0.57 18.80 28.11
C GLY A 57 -0.28 19.99 27.63
N LEU A 58 0.33 21.09 27.16
CA LEU A 58 -0.43 22.25 26.66
C LEU A 58 -1.27 21.89 25.44
N SER A 59 -2.45 22.49 25.31
CA SER A 59 -3.22 22.46 24.06
C SER A 59 -2.42 23.11 22.91
N GLU A 60 -2.73 22.77 21.66
CA GLU A 60 -2.06 23.38 20.49
C GLU A 60 -2.19 24.91 20.48
N ASP A 61 -3.35 25.46 20.88
CA ASP A 61 -3.57 26.91 20.98
C ASP A 61 -2.66 27.55 22.05
N SER A 62 -2.65 26.98 23.26
CA SER A 62 -1.81 27.49 24.36
C SER A 62 -0.32 27.36 24.06
N TYR A 63 0.08 26.28 23.39
CA TYR A 63 1.45 26.08 22.95
C TYR A 63 1.86 27.09 21.86
N PHE A 64 0.99 27.35 20.90
CA PHE A 64 1.22 28.36 19.86
C PHE A 64 1.42 29.74 20.48
N LYS A 65 0.55 30.15 21.42
CA LYS A 65 0.68 31.41 22.16
C LYS A 65 2.00 31.54 22.90
N LEU A 66 2.41 30.48 23.62
CA LEU A 66 3.70 30.44 24.30
C LEU A 66 4.87 30.59 23.33
N ARG A 67 4.81 29.93 22.16
CA ARG A 67 5.84 30.08 21.12
C ARG A 67 5.94 31.51 20.61
N VAL A 68 4.80 32.13 20.31
CA VAL A 68 4.74 33.53 19.88
C VAL A 68 5.33 34.44 20.95
N PHE A 69 4.98 34.23 22.22
CA PHE A 69 5.51 35.00 23.34
C PHE A 69 7.05 34.90 23.46
N LEU A 70 7.62 33.73 23.21
CA LEU A 70 9.06 33.48 23.28
C LEU A 70 9.85 33.90 22.01
N GLY A 71 9.17 34.47 21.00
CA GLY A 71 9.74 34.80 19.70
C GLY A 71 10.14 33.57 18.87
N LEU A 72 9.51 32.42 19.09
CA LEU A 72 9.83 31.14 18.43
C LEU A 72 8.96 30.91 17.18
N THR A 73 8.72 31.94 16.38
CA THR A 73 7.97 31.85 15.13
C THR A 73 8.92 31.83 13.92
N ASP A 74 8.44 31.34 12.78
CA ASP A 74 9.23 31.26 11.54
C ASP A 74 9.42 32.63 10.84
N THR A 75 9.07 33.73 11.50
CA THR A 75 9.14 35.09 10.98
C THR A 75 10.43 35.77 11.43
N GLU A 76 11.18 36.35 10.49
CA GLU A 76 12.46 37.04 10.79
C GLU A 76 12.31 38.21 11.79
N ASP A 77 11.12 38.81 11.88
CA ASP A 77 10.80 39.92 12.78
C ASP A 77 10.11 39.47 14.10
N ALA A 78 10.32 38.22 14.53
CA ALA A 78 9.67 37.71 15.74
C ALA A 78 10.19 38.43 17.01
N GLU A 79 9.36 39.27 17.60
CA GLU A 79 9.65 39.91 18.89
C GLU A 79 9.64 38.88 20.03
N ASP A 80 10.66 38.96 20.88
CA ASP A 80 10.77 38.15 22.09
C ASP A 80 10.13 38.89 23.28
N TYR A 81 8.82 38.71 23.44
CA TYR A 81 8.03 39.36 24.50
C TYR A 81 8.48 38.97 25.92
N PHE A 82 9.26 37.89 26.06
CA PHE A 82 9.90 37.54 27.33
C PHE A 82 10.92 38.60 27.77
N VAL A 83 11.59 39.28 26.84
CA VAL A 83 12.50 40.40 27.17
C VAL A 83 11.72 41.58 27.76
N GLY A 84 10.52 41.86 27.23
CA GLY A 84 9.64 42.90 27.79
C GLY A 84 9.20 42.63 29.23
N LEU A 85 9.07 41.35 29.62
CA LEU A 85 8.83 40.97 31.02
C LEU A 85 10.02 41.33 31.92
N GLU A 86 11.25 41.06 31.47
CA GLU A 86 12.47 41.40 32.21
C GLU A 86 12.60 42.91 32.38
N GLU A 87 12.40 43.68 31.30
CA GLU A 87 12.44 45.14 31.30
C GLU A 87 11.38 45.75 32.22
N ALA A 88 10.16 45.21 32.22
CA ALA A 88 9.08 45.70 33.08
C ALA A 88 9.37 45.48 34.57
N ILE A 89 9.97 44.35 34.93
CA ILE A 89 10.38 44.06 36.32
C ILE A 89 11.48 45.03 36.78
N GLU A 90 12.47 45.30 35.93
CA GLU A 90 13.58 46.20 36.25
C GLU A 90 13.14 47.67 36.32
N ALA A 91 12.36 48.16 35.34
CA ALA A 91 11.94 49.55 35.25
C ALA A 91 11.01 49.98 36.41
N GLU A 92 10.12 49.08 36.84
CA GLU A 92 9.19 49.35 37.93
C GLU A 92 9.71 48.97 39.33
N ASN A 93 10.96 48.47 39.42
CA ASN A 93 11.59 48.03 40.67
C ASN A 93 10.69 47.08 41.47
N ILE A 94 10.07 46.11 40.77
CA ILE A 94 9.10 45.19 41.35
C ILE A 94 9.84 44.17 42.21
N ARG A 95 9.34 43.97 43.43
CA ARG A 95 9.85 42.97 44.37
C ARG A 95 8.89 41.79 44.49
N GLY A 96 9.43 40.62 44.79
CA GLY A 96 8.66 39.42 45.05
C GLY A 96 7.74 39.55 46.27
N VAL A 97 6.89 38.54 46.48
CA VAL A 97 5.91 38.52 47.59
C VAL A 97 6.56 38.77 48.96
N ASN A 98 7.81 38.32 49.15
CA ASN A 98 8.57 38.48 50.39
C ASN A 98 9.62 39.62 50.34
N GLY A 99 9.56 40.51 49.34
CA GLY A 99 10.52 41.63 49.18
C GLY A 99 11.83 41.25 48.47
N GLU A 100 11.86 40.08 47.84
CA GLU A 100 13.02 39.53 47.12
C GLU A 100 13.23 40.21 45.75
N GLU A 101 14.48 40.22 45.29
CA GLU A 101 14.86 40.66 43.94
C GLU A 101 14.85 39.48 42.95
N VAL A 102 14.67 39.79 41.66
CA VAL A 102 14.67 38.76 40.60
C VAL A 102 16.05 38.14 40.43
N ASP A 103 16.12 36.81 40.39
CA ASP A 103 17.36 36.11 40.08
C ASP A 103 17.60 36.08 38.57
N LYS A 104 18.61 36.83 38.10
CA LYS A 104 18.97 36.91 36.67
C LYS A 104 19.44 35.56 36.10
N ASN A 105 20.13 34.74 36.89
CA ASN A 105 20.57 33.41 36.45
C ASN A 105 19.38 32.47 36.29
N PHE A 106 18.41 32.54 37.21
CA PHE A 106 17.16 31.81 37.08
C PHE A 106 16.43 32.20 35.80
N THR A 107 16.21 33.49 35.57
CA THR A 107 15.48 34.00 34.40
C THR A 107 16.10 33.51 33.09
N LYS A 108 17.43 33.61 32.97
CA LYS A 108 18.15 33.11 31.81
C LYS A 108 17.93 31.61 31.60
N LYS A 109 18.17 30.79 32.63
CA LYS A 109 17.98 29.33 32.54
C LYS A 109 16.54 28.97 32.23
N PHE A 110 15.58 29.63 32.87
CA PHE A 110 14.16 29.36 32.69
C PHE A 110 13.74 29.61 31.24
N LYS A 111 14.12 30.76 30.67
CA LYS A 111 13.91 31.07 29.25
C LYS A 111 14.53 30.02 28.32
N GLU A 112 15.79 29.64 28.57
CA GLU A 112 16.48 28.60 27.79
C GLU A 112 15.74 27.25 27.85
N HIS A 113 15.27 26.84 29.03
CA HIS A 113 14.52 25.59 29.19
C HIS A 113 13.13 25.63 28.53
N LEU A 114 12.40 26.74 28.61
CA LEU A 114 11.14 26.91 27.89
C LEU A 114 11.35 26.75 26.39
N ARG A 115 12.36 27.42 25.84
CA ARG A 115 12.72 27.31 24.41
C ARG A 115 13.08 25.89 24.02
N LEU A 116 13.95 25.25 24.79
CA LEU A 116 14.37 23.87 24.54
C LEU A 116 13.17 22.91 24.52
N CYS A 117 12.28 23.00 25.52
CA CYS A 117 11.08 22.16 25.57
C CYS A 117 10.14 22.45 24.39
N CYS A 118 9.99 23.72 23.99
CA CYS A 118 9.22 24.07 22.80
C CYS A 118 9.80 23.44 21.54
N PHE A 119 11.11 23.51 21.32
CA PHE A 119 11.78 22.86 20.18
C PHE A 119 11.64 21.34 20.22
N GLN A 120 11.77 20.73 21.40
CA GLN A 120 11.63 19.29 21.58
C GLN A 120 10.21 18.82 21.26
N ARG A 121 9.17 19.52 21.74
CA ARG A 121 7.76 19.21 21.39
C ARG A 121 7.53 19.29 19.89
N GLU A 122 8.03 20.35 19.24
CA GLU A 122 7.86 20.52 17.80
C GLU A 122 8.54 19.39 17.03
N PHE A 123 9.78 19.06 17.41
CA PHE A 123 10.53 17.95 16.82
C PHE A 123 9.78 16.63 16.96
N MET A 124 9.30 16.30 18.16
CA MET A 124 8.51 15.08 18.40
C MET A 124 7.23 15.05 17.55
N THR A 125 6.53 16.17 17.44
CA THR A 125 5.31 16.29 16.64
C THR A 125 5.61 16.07 15.15
N ARG A 126 6.69 16.68 14.65
CA ARG A 126 7.14 16.54 13.27
C ARG A 126 7.53 15.10 12.93
N VAL A 127 8.32 14.46 13.80
CA VAL A 127 8.72 13.06 13.65
C VAL A 127 7.51 12.12 13.69
N SER A 128 6.57 12.37 14.60
CA SER A 128 5.32 11.59 14.70
C SER A 128 4.46 11.71 13.44
N ARG A 129 4.31 12.92 12.88
CA ARG A 129 3.61 13.15 11.61
C ARG A 129 4.29 12.39 10.46
N GLN A 130 5.61 12.52 10.34
CA GLN A 130 6.38 11.84 9.30
C GLN A 130 6.26 10.30 9.42
N ALA A 131 6.35 9.76 10.63
CA ALA A 131 6.18 8.33 10.87
C ALA A 131 4.77 7.85 10.47
N THR A 132 3.75 8.66 10.73
CA THR A 132 2.35 8.38 10.32
C THR A 132 2.21 8.38 8.80
N GLU A 133 2.82 9.34 8.10
CA GLU A 133 2.81 9.43 6.63
C GLU A 133 3.50 8.21 6.00
N ILE A 134 4.70 7.86 6.48
CA ILE A 134 5.44 6.67 6.03
C ILE A 134 4.63 5.40 6.27
N SER A 135 3.99 5.27 7.43
CA SER A 135 3.13 4.12 7.74
C SER A 135 1.96 4.00 6.78
N LEU A 136 1.32 5.13 6.44
CA LEU A 136 0.18 5.17 5.55
C LEU A 136 0.57 4.85 4.10
N GLU A 137 1.73 5.31 3.65
CA GLU A 137 2.31 4.95 2.35
C GLU A 137 2.67 3.46 2.29
N ALA A 138 3.35 2.94 3.31
CA ALA A 138 3.69 1.52 3.40
C ALA A 138 2.44 0.63 3.35
N ARG A 139 1.35 1.04 4.02
CA ARG A 139 0.06 0.32 3.96
C ARG A 139 -0.52 0.30 2.55
N LYS A 140 -0.54 1.44 1.84
CA LYS A 140 -1.00 1.53 0.45
C LYS A 140 -0.19 0.63 -0.47
N THR A 141 1.14 0.66 -0.35
CA THR A 141 2.04 -0.19 -1.15
C THR A 141 1.80 -1.68 -0.87
N SER A 142 1.60 -2.05 0.41
CA SER A 142 1.25 -3.43 0.79
C SER A 142 -0.07 -3.89 0.19
N GLU A 143 -1.11 -3.03 0.20
CA GLU A 143 -2.41 -3.34 -0.43
C GLU A 143 -2.30 -3.55 -1.94
N ILE A 144 -1.50 -2.72 -2.63
CA ILE A 144 -1.24 -2.87 -4.07
C ILE A 144 -0.51 -4.18 -4.34
N ALA A 145 0.55 -4.49 -3.58
CA ALA A 145 1.31 -5.73 -3.70
C ALA A 145 0.43 -6.96 -3.45
N ASN A 146 -0.46 -6.92 -2.45
CA ASN A 146 -1.39 -8.00 -2.14
C ASN A 146 -2.43 -8.20 -3.27
N LYS A 147 -2.96 -7.11 -3.85
CA LYS A 147 -3.86 -7.19 -5.01
C LYS A 147 -3.14 -7.79 -6.22
N ALA A 148 -1.91 -7.37 -6.49
CA ALA A 148 -1.09 -7.92 -7.57
C ALA A 148 -0.82 -9.42 -7.35
N ALA A 149 -0.45 -9.83 -6.13
CA ALA A 149 -0.23 -11.23 -5.77
C ALA A 149 -1.48 -12.08 -5.96
N LYS A 150 -2.66 -11.61 -5.48
CA LYS A 150 -3.94 -12.31 -5.69
C LYS A 150 -4.32 -12.42 -7.16
N ASN A 151 -4.04 -11.40 -7.96
CA ASN A 151 -4.27 -11.47 -9.41
C ASN A 151 -3.32 -12.47 -10.08
N ALA A 152 -2.04 -12.46 -9.70
CA ALA A 152 -1.08 -13.45 -10.19
C ALA A 152 -1.46 -14.88 -9.82
N GLU A 153 -1.96 -15.10 -8.59
CA GLU A 153 -2.47 -16.40 -8.14
C GLU A 153 -3.69 -16.86 -8.96
N LYS A 154 -4.66 -15.96 -9.21
CA LYS A 154 -5.81 -16.27 -10.07
C LYS A 154 -5.39 -16.61 -11.48
N THR A 155 -4.47 -15.85 -12.07
CA THR A 155 -3.92 -16.10 -13.41
C THR A 155 -3.20 -17.45 -13.44
N LYS A 156 -2.36 -17.74 -12.45
CA LYS A 156 -1.68 -19.04 -12.28
C LYS A 156 -2.70 -20.19 -12.27
N ASN A 157 -3.75 -20.09 -11.46
CA ASN A 157 -4.77 -21.14 -11.37
C ASN A 157 -5.54 -21.32 -12.69
N LYS A 158 -5.86 -20.22 -13.38
CA LYS A 158 -6.48 -20.27 -14.71
C LYS A 158 -5.56 -20.97 -15.72
N ILE A 159 -4.28 -20.60 -15.76
CA ILE A 159 -3.28 -21.21 -16.64
C ILE A 159 -3.14 -22.71 -16.37
N TYR A 160 -3.08 -23.15 -15.11
CA TYR A 160 -3.04 -24.58 -14.80
C TYR A 160 -4.28 -25.33 -15.27
N SER A 161 -5.47 -24.76 -15.09
CA SER A 161 -6.72 -25.35 -15.59
C SER A 161 -6.72 -25.48 -17.11
N GLU A 162 -6.22 -24.47 -17.82
CA GLU A 162 -6.08 -24.49 -19.28
C GLU A 162 -5.05 -25.53 -19.73
N PHE A 163 -3.90 -25.63 -19.05
CA PHE A 163 -2.89 -26.65 -19.35
C PHE A 163 -3.39 -28.08 -19.14
N ILE A 164 -4.09 -28.36 -18.05
CA ILE A 164 -4.70 -29.69 -17.81
C ILE A 164 -5.69 -30.02 -18.93
N SER A 165 -6.47 -29.04 -19.37
CA SER A 165 -7.44 -29.22 -20.46
C SER A 165 -6.74 -29.52 -21.80
N ILE A 166 -5.71 -28.74 -22.15
CA ILE A 166 -4.90 -28.95 -23.37
C ILE A 166 -4.20 -30.31 -23.33
N LEU A 167 -3.63 -30.69 -22.18
CA LEU A 167 -2.98 -31.98 -21.99
C LEU A 167 -3.97 -33.13 -22.23
N GLY A 168 -5.18 -33.05 -21.68
CA GLY A 168 -6.23 -34.04 -21.90
C GLY A 168 -6.61 -34.21 -23.37
N ILE A 169 -6.73 -33.10 -24.12
CA ILE A 169 -7.00 -33.12 -25.57
C ILE A 169 -5.83 -33.75 -26.34
N PHE A 170 -4.60 -33.35 -26.03
CA PHE A 170 -3.42 -33.89 -26.69
C PHE A 170 -3.26 -35.39 -26.44
N THR A 171 -3.52 -35.85 -25.22
CA THR A 171 -3.53 -37.28 -24.87
C THR A 171 -4.60 -38.04 -25.65
N ALA A 172 -5.83 -37.52 -25.74
CA ALA A 172 -6.90 -38.15 -26.51
C ALA A 172 -6.54 -38.28 -28.01
N ILE A 173 -5.98 -37.23 -28.60
CA ILE A 173 -5.50 -37.24 -30.00
C ILE A 173 -4.34 -38.23 -30.17
N SER A 174 -3.40 -38.30 -29.22
CA SER A 174 -2.25 -39.22 -29.30
C SER A 174 -2.69 -40.68 -29.27
N PHE A 175 -3.59 -41.05 -28.35
CA PHE A 175 -4.13 -42.41 -28.31
C PHE A 175 -4.94 -42.76 -29.53
N LEU A 176 -5.76 -41.81 -30.01
CA LEU A 176 -6.50 -42.01 -31.24
C LEU A 176 -5.57 -42.26 -32.42
N THR A 177 -4.58 -41.38 -32.63
CA THR A 177 -3.65 -41.46 -33.77
C THR A 177 -2.80 -42.73 -33.74
N MET A 178 -2.37 -43.20 -32.57
CA MET A 178 -1.64 -44.46 -32.45
C MET A 178 -2.51 -45.67 -32.83
N GLY A 179 -3.73 -45.79 -32.29
CA GLY A 179 -4.63 -46.90 -32.65
C GLY A 179 -5.09 -46.85 -34.12
N SER A 180 -5.28 -45.62 -34.60
CA SER A 180 -5.57 -45.26 -35.98
C SER A 180 -4.49 -45.76 -36.94
N ILE A 181 -3.22 -45.42 -36.71
CA ILE A 181 -2.10 -45.85 -37.57
C ILE A 181 -1.97 -47.39 -37.62
N GLN A 182 -2.21 -48.08 -36.51
CA GLN A 182 -2.17 -49.55 -36.48
C GLN A 182 -3.26 -50.18 -37.34
N LEU A 183 -4.50 -49.69 -37.24
CA LEU A 183 -5.62 -50.17 -38.07
C LEU A 183 -5.36 -49.91 -39.56
N LEU A 184 -4.85 -48.73 -39.88
CA LEU A 184 -4.49 -48.36 -41.24
C LEU A 184 -3.38 -49.29 -41.78
N GLY A 185 -2.38 -49.61 -40.95
CA GLY A 185 -1.33 -50.57 -41.27
C GLY A 185 -1.86 -51.97 -41.61
N THR A 186 -2.87 -52.47 -40.89
CA THR A 186 -3.51 -53.76 -41.19
C THR A 186 -4.25 -53.74 -42.54
N ILE A 187 -4.97 -52.66 -42.85
CA ILE A 187 -5.68 -52.51 -44.13
C ILE A 187 -4.69 -52.43 -45.31
N PHE A 188 -3.53 -51.75 -45.13
CA PHE A 188 -2.51 -51.64 -46.16
C PHE A 188 -1.63 -52.89 -46.32
N ASN A 189 -1.51 -53.75 -45.31
CA ASN A 189 -0.65 -54.94 -45.40
C ASN A 189 -1.26 -56.07 -46.26
N ASP A 190 -2.56 -56.03 -46.56
CA ASP A 190 -3.27 -57.06 -47.35
C ASP A 190 -3.09 -56.91 -48.90
N ILE A 191 -2.06 -56.17 -49.34
CA ILE A 191 -1.91 -55.66 -50.73
C ILE A 191 -0.92 -56.45 -51.60
N SER A 192 -0.57 -57.70 -51.26
CA SER A 192 0.48 -58.41 -52.02
C SER A 192 0.22 -58.58 -53.54
N HIS A 193 -1.01 -58.35 -54.05
CA HIS A 193 -1.30 -58.26 -55.50
C HIS A 193 -2.42 -57.22 -55.80
N PRO A 194 -2.10 -56.03 -56.35
CA PRO A 194 -3.07 -54.98 -56.60
C PRO A 194 -3.94 -55.31 -57.84
N ASN A 195 -5.23 -55.46 -57.61
CA ASN A 195 -6.27 -55.49 -58.64
C ASN A 195 -7.17 -54.26 -58.43
N ASN A 196 -7.74 -53.69 -59.50
CA ASN A 196 -8.59 -52.48 -59.43
C ASN A 196 -9.68 -52.62 -58.35
N LYS A 197 -10.27 -53.81 -58.20
CA LYS A 197 -11.28 -54.11 -57.16
C LYS A 197 -10.74 -54.03 -55.72
N LYS A 198 -9.50 -54.49 -55.49
CA LYS A 198 -8.85 -54.41 -54.16
C LYS A 198 -8.44 -52.98 -53.82
N LEU A 199 -7.94 -52.24 -54.81
CA LEU A 199 -7.56 -50.84 -54.66
C LEU A 199 -8.76 -49.97 -54.31
N GLY A 200 -9.90 -50.16 -54.98
CA GLY A 200 -11.13 -49.44 -54.67
C GLY A 200 -11.66 -49.71 -53.26
N TYR A 201 -11.64 -50.98 -52.80
CA TYR A 201 -12.05 -51.35 -51.43
C TYR A 201 -11.20 -50.65 -50.36
N ILE A 202 -9.89 -50.55 -50.57
CA ILE A 202 -8.97 -49.86 -49.64
C ILE A 202 -9.25 -48.36 -49.62
N MET A 203 -9.54 -47.77 -50.77
CA MET A 203 -9.88 -46.35 -50.88
C MET A 203 -11.20 -46.01 -50.20
N GLU A 204 -12.20 -46.89 -50.31
CA GLU A 204 -13.49 -46.77 -49.62
C GLU A 204 -13.32 -46.90 -48.10
N ALA A 205 -12.65 -47.96 -47.64
CA ALA A 205 -12.39 -48.19 -46.21
C ALA A 205 -11.51 -47.10 -45.59
N GLY A 206 -10.47 -46.65 -46.31
CA GLY A 206 -9.59 -45.55 -45.90
C GLY A 206 -10.30 -44.19 -45.88
N GLY A 207 -11.23 -43.95 -46.82
CA GLY A 207 -12.05 -42.74 -46.85
C GLY A 207 -13.03 -42.65 -45.68
N ILE A 208 -13.73 -43.74 -45.36
CA ILE A 208 -14.61 -43.81 -44.18
C ILE A 208 -13.81 -43.56 -42.90
N TYR A 209 -12.62 -44.15 -42.81
CA TYR A 209 -11.73 -43.96 -41.68
C TYR A 209 -11.24 -42.50 -41.53
N LEU A 210 -10.82 -41.85 -42.62
CA LEU A 210 -10.44 -40.43 -42.60
C LEU A 210 -11.62 -39.53 -42.23
N LEU A 211 -12.84 -39.90 -42.62
CA LEU A 211 -14.05 -39.18 -42.25
C LEU A 211 -14.28 -39.22 -40.74
N VAL A 212 -14.18 -40.40 -40.12
CA VAL A 212 -14.31 -40.57 -38.66
C VAL A 212 -13.22 -39.79 -37.92
N LEU A 213 -11.97 -39.86 -38.39
CA LEU A 213 -10.86 -39.09 -37.81
C LEU A 213 -11.10 -37.57 -37.90
N SER A 214 -11.62 -37.08 -39.04
CA SER A 214 -11.91 -35.66 -39.26
C SER A 214 -13.04 -35.14 -38.35
N LEU A 215 -14.10 -35.93 -38.15
CA LEU A 215 -15.20 -35.61 -37.23
C LEU A 215 -14.72 -35.54 -35.78
N LEU A 216 -13.82 -36.45 -35.38
CA LEU A 216 -13.30 -36.46 -34.02
C LEU A 216 -12.38 -35.27 -33.74
N ILE A 217 -11.49 -34.93 -34.67
CA ILE A 217 -10.67 -33.71 -34.59
C ILE A 217 -11.56 -32.47 -34.47
N PHE A 218 -12.68 -32.41 -35.21
CA PHE A 218 -13.64 -31.31 -35.08
C PHE A 218 -14.30 -31.24 -33.71
N VAL A 219 -14.77 -32.36 -33.17
CA VAL A 219 -15.36 -32.40 -31.81
C VAL A 219 -14.33 -31.95 -30.75
N MET A 220 -13.07 -32.33 -30.88
CA MET A 220 -11.98 -31.86 -30.01
C MET A 220 -11.71 -30.35 -30.17
N PHE A 221 -11.72 -29.82 -31.39
CA PHE A 221 -11.52 -28.40 -31.67
C PHE A 221 -12.68 -27.53 -31.17
N VAL A 222 -13.91 -28.03 -31.27
CA VAL A 222 -15.09 -27.43 -30.64
C VAL A 222 -14.98 -27.49 -29.11
N GLY A 223 -14.45 -28.58 -28.57
CA GLY A 223 -14.11 -28.71 -27.14
C GLY A 223 -13.10 -27.65 -26.68
N MET A 224 -12.02 -27.44 -27.44
CA MET A 224 -11.01 -26.40 -27.20
C MET A 224 -11.61 -25.00 -27.22
N LYS A 225 -12.47 -24.71 -28.20
CA LYS A 225 -13.17 -23.42 -28.32
C LYS A 225 -14.04 -23.10 -27.09
N LYS A 226 -14.66 -24.12 -26.49
CA LYS A 226 -15.44 -23.96 -25.24
C LYS A 226 -14.55 -23.61 -24.04
N VAL A 227 -13.28 -24.03 -24.05
CA VAL A 227 -12.32 -23.80 -22.97
C VAL A 227 -11.54 -22.49 -23.15
N LEU A 228 -11.25 -22.09 -24.40
CA LEU A 228 -10.35 -20.96 -24.70
C LEU A 228 -11.05 -19.61 -24.92
N GLY A 229 -12.38 -19.57 -25.18
CA GLY A 229 -13.11 -18.33 -25.48
C GLY A 229 -12.83 -17.81 -26.90
N ASP A 230 -13.88 -17.47 -27.66
CA ASP A 230 -13.86 -17.46 -29.13
C ASP A 230 -14.06 -16.09 -29.80
N GLU A 231 -13.32 -15.85 -30.90
CA GLU A 231 -13.63 -14.83 -31.93
C GLU A 231 -13.53 -15.37 -33.38
N GLY A 232 -13.39 -16.68 -33.63
CA GLY A 232 -12.99 -17.22 -34.95
C GLY A 232 -14.00 -18.13 -35.68
N LYS A 233 -15.31 -17.93 -35.50
CA LYS A 233 -16.36 -18.93 -35.84
C LYS A 233 -16.45 -19.33 -37.31
N LEU A 234 -16.23 -18.43 -38.26
CA LEU A 234 -16.50 -18.70 -39.68
C LEU A 234 -15.38 -19.43 -40.41
N TRP A 235 -14.11 -19.12 -40.10
CA TRP A 235 -12.96 -19.70 -40.79
C TRP A 235 -12.80 -21.19 -40.49
N VAL A 236 -12.97 -21.59 -39.23
CA VAL A 236 -12.87 -22.98 -38.77
C VAL A 236 -13.95 -23.87 -39.41
N ILE A 237 -15.18 -23.36 -39.51
CA ILE A 237 -16.29 -24.09 -40.13
C ILE A 237 -16.04 -24.26 -41.64
N LEU A 238 -15.52 -23.22 -42.30
CA LEU A 238 -15.24 -23.26 -43.74
C LEU A 238 -14.12 -24.25 -44.08
N CYS A 239 -13.04 -24.29 -43.28
CA CYS A 239 -11.98 -25.30 -43.42
C CYS A 239 -12.51 -26.73 -43.21
N LEU A 240 -13.40 -26.94 -42.25
CA LEU A 240 -14.00 -28.26 -42.01
C LEU A 240 -14.80 -28.74 -43.22
N VAL A 241 -15.69 -27.89 -43.74
CA VAL A 241 -16.55 -28.24 -44.88
C VAL A 241 -15.70 -28.66 -46.08
N LEU A 242 -14.60 -27.94 -46.36
CA LEU A 242 -13.67 -28.29 -47.42
C LEU A 242 -13.00 -29.67 -47.22
N VAL A 243 -12.57 -29.98 -45.99
CA VAL A 243 -11.97 -31.28 -45.67
C VAL A 243 -12.97 -32.42 -45.84
N VAL A 244 -14.20 -32.26 -45.34
CA VAL A 244 -15.26 -33.28 -45.45
C VAL A 244 -15.63 -33.52 -46.92
N VAL A 245 -15.76 -32.47 -47.73
CA VAL A 245 -16.04 -32.59 -49.16
C VAL A 245 -14.92 -33.35 -49.90
N SER A 246 -13.65 -33.08 -49.56
CA SER A 246 -12.50 -33.80 -50.12
C SER A 246 -12.54 -35.30 -49.79
N VAL A 247 -12.86 -35.66 -48.54
CA VAL A 247 -12.95 -37.05 -48.10
C VAL A 247 -14.12 -37.78 -48.78
N ILE A 248 -15.27 -37.13 -48.94
CA ILE A 248 -16.42 -37.70 -49.65
C ILE A 248 -16.07 -37.96 -51.13
N SER A 249 -15.35 -37.05 -51.77
CA SER A 249 -14.88 -37.23 -53.16
C SER A 249 -13.98 -38.47 -53.30
N LEU A 250 -13.08 -38.71 -52.34
CA LEU A 250 -12.24 -39.92 -52.27
C LEU A 250 -13.06 -41.22 -52.17
N ILE A 251 -14.11 -41.23 -51.33
CA ILE A 251 -14.99 -42.39 -51.16
C ILE A 251 -15.74 -42.69 -52.47
N VAL A 252 -16.30 -41.66 -53.12
CA VAL A 252 -17.04 -41.80 -54.39
C VAL A 252 -16.12 -42.32 -55.51
N PHE A 253 -14.88 -41.81 -55.59
CA PHE A 253 -13.89 -42.31 -56.54
C PHE A 253 -13.51 -43.77 -56.25
N GLY A 254 -13.46 -44.17 -54.98
CA GLY A 254 -13.20 -45.56 -54.57
C GLY A 254 -14.29 -46.52 -55.02
N ILE A 255 -15.55 -46.16 -54.78
CA ILE A 255 -16.73 -46.94 -55.22
C ILE A 255 -16.72 -47.12 -56.74
N HIS A 256 -16.38 -46.07 -57.49
CA HIS A 256 -16.32 -46.13 -58.96
C HIS A 256 -15.22 -47.08 -59.49
N LEU A 257 -14.18 -47.33 -58.69
CA LEU A 257 -13.06 -48.23 -59.04
C LEU A 257 -13.34 -49.70 -58.67
N VAL A 258 -14.27 -49.93 -57.72
CA VAL A 258 -14.73 -51.27 -57.29
C VAL A 258 -15.79 -51.84 -58.24
N GLY A 259 -16.73 -50.99 -58.70
CA GLY A 259 -17.80 -51.33 -59.65
C GLY A 259 -17.29 -51.62 -61.05
#